data_AF-A0A4Y3M4X0-F1
#
_entry.id   AF-A0A4Y3M4X0-F1
#
_cell.length_a   1.000
_cell.length_b   1.000
_cell.length_c   1.000
_cell.angle_alpha   90.00
_cell.angle_beta   90.00
_cell.angle_gamma   90.00
#
_symmetry.space_group_name_H-M   'P 1'
#
loop_
_entity.id
_entity.type
_entity.pdbx_description
1 polymer ?
#
loop_
_entity_poly.entity_id
_entity_poly.type
_entity_poly.pdbx_seq_one_letter_code
_entity_poly.pdbx_strand_id
1 'polypeptide(L)'
;MGYDLNITRDPVWTGRPGRGLTLEEWFDVIQRDDELCFAPSPDPRKYPSCDAEWLAHPKPEETPQGTRFFWCGGNVTYKYPDEYQIIKMVQISHRLNAIVIGDNGERYDLDEHGKLVVDESAPSPQPGAVAYGIGCNPCSNFTKAIAASGTPDGLMFYQWYLGVVTAVNAVRYHDGKSVMTFSLTPEFVREDQIFLVQYCQEHPDRLFHQAALALVRLRQARCGS
;
A
#
# COMPACT_ATOMS: atom_id res chain seq x y z
N MET A 1 -24.70 -2.44 -18.89
CA MET A 1 -23.74 -2.07 -17.84
C MET A 1 -23.27 -3.37 -17.20
N GLY A 2 -21.96 -3.61 -17.23
CA GLY A 2 -21.29 -4.78 -16.64
C GLY A 2 -21.28 -4.69 -15.12
N TYR A 3 -21.27 -5.83 -14.42
CA TYR A 3 -20.84 -5.88 -13.03
C TYR A 3 -19.55 -6.70 -13.00
N ASP A 4 -18.45 -6.06 -12.60
CA ASP A 4 -17.13 -6.65 -12.61
C ASP A 4 -16.57 -6.72 -11.19
N LEU A 5 -15.87 -7.82 -10.89
CA LEU A 5 -15.05 -7.95 -9.70
C LEU A 5 -13.58 -7.89 -10.06
N ASN A 6 -12.79 -7.31 -9.15
CA ASN A 6 -11.36 -7.11 -9.31
C ASN A 6 -10.60 -7.69 -8.11
N ILE A 7 -9.58 -8.50 -8.38
CA ILE A 7 -8.53 -8.84 -7.42
C ILE A 7 -7.45 -7.78 -7.55
N THR A 8 -7.27 -6.95 -6.52
CA THR A 8 -6.32 -5.84 -6.57
C THR A 8 -5.73 -5.54 -5.19
N ARG A 9 -4.50 -4.99 -5.18
CA ARG A 9 -3.92 -4.30 -4.02
C ARG A 9 -4.06 -2.78 -4.12
N ASP A 10 -4.49 -2.32 -5.28
CA ASP A 10 -4.62 -0.92 -5.66
C ASP A 10 -6.03 -0.67 -6.20
N PRO A 11 -6.99 -0.42 -5.30
CA PRO A 11 -8.33 -0.11 -5.73
C PRO A 11 -8.42 1.32 -6.27
N VAL A 12 -9.07 1.47 -7.42
CA VAL A 12 -9.15 2.72 -8.21
C VAL A 12 -9.59 3.95 -7.39
N TRP A 13 -10.44 3.79 -6.37
CA TRP A 13 -10.93 4.90 -5.54
C TRP A 13 -9.96 5.36 -4.44
N THR A 14 -8.81 4.71 -4.25
CA THR A 14 -7.83 5.12 -3.22
C THR A 14 -7.07 6.40 -3.58
N GLY A 15 -7.14 6.85 -4.84
CA GLY A 15 -6.49 8.08 -5.32
C GLY A 15 -4.96 8.05 -5.26
N ARG A 16 -4.37 6.92 -4.88
CA ARG A 16 -2.93 6.64 -4.87
C ARG A 16 -2.73 5.25 -5.44
N PRO A 17 -2.00 5.08 -6.55
CA PRO A 17 -1.74 3.76 -7.05
C PRO A 17 -0.91 2.98 -6.03
N GLY A 18 -1.54 2.02 -5.36
CA GLY A 18 -0.85 0.95 -4.64
C GLY A 18 0.06 0.16 -5.59
N ARG A 19 0.92 -0.69 -5.03
CA ARG A 19 1.71 -1.60 -5.88
C ARG A 19 0.74 -2.62 -6.50
N GLY A 20 0.43 -2.44 -7.79
CA GLY A 20 -0.31 -3.41 -8.57
C GLY A 20 0.32 -4.80 -8.51
N LEU A 21 -0.49 -5.82 -8.76
CA LEU A 21 -0.01 -7.19 -8.93
C LEU A 21 1.03 -7.22 -10.06
N THR A 22 2.10 -8.00 -9.91
CA THR A 22 3.04 -8.24 -11.02
C THR A 22 2.66 -9.50 -11.78
N LEU A 23 3.12 -9.61 -13.03
CA LEU A 23 2.87 -10.81 -13.84
C LEU A 23 3.51 -12.05 -13.22
N GLU A 24 4.66 -11.90 -12.57
CA GLU A 24 5.35 -13.00 -11.90
C GLU A 24 4.54 -13.54 -10.72
N GLU A 25 3.94 -12.65 -9.91
CA GLU A 25 3.05 -13.05 -8.81
C GLU A 25 1.81 -13.80 -9.34
N TRP A 26 1.25 -13.32 -10.45
CA TRP A 26 0.10 -13.96 -11.07
C TRP A 26 0.44 -15.33 -11.68
N PHE A 27 1.56 -15.43 -12.38
CA PHE A 27 2.03 -16.69 -12.96
C PHE A 27 2.34 -17.73 -11.88
N ASP A 28 2.92 -17.30 -10.76
CA ASP A 28 3.18 -18.16 -9.61
C ASP A 28 1.88 -18.72 -9.00
N VAL A 29 0.80 -17.92 -8.98
CA VAL A 29 -0.53 -18.42 -8.59
C VAL A 29 -1.03 -19.48 -9.55
N ILE A 30 -1.01 -19.22 -10.87
CA ILE A 30 -1.49 -20.18 -11.88
C ILE A 30 -0.69 -21.48 -11.80
N GLN A 31 0.63 -21.41 -11.60
CA GLN A 31 1.51 -22.58 -11.55
C GLN A 31 1.33 -23.43 -10.27
N ARG A 32 0.87 -22.84 -9.16
CA ARG A 32 0.68 -23.52 -7.86
C ARG A 32 -0.76 -23.94 -7.58
N ASP A 33 -1.70 -23.54 -8.43
CA ASP A 33 -3.10 -23.90 -8.29
C ASP A 33 -3.43 -24.94 -9.36
N ASP A 34 -3.54 -26.21 -8.95
CA ASP A 34 -3.85 -27.31 -9.88
C ASP A 34 -5.22 -27.18 -10.55
N GLU A 35 -6.07 -26.27 -10.06
CA GLU A 35 -7.35 -25.97 -10.68
C GLU A 35 -7.26 -24.87 -11.75
N LEU A 36 -6.12 -24.17 -11.88
CA LEU A 36 -5.92 -23.09 -12.85
C LEU A 36 -4.96 -23.53 -13.96
N CYS A 37 -5.21 -23.05 -15.18
CA CYS A 37 -4.24 -23.15 -16.26
C CYS A 37 -4.19 -21.86 -17.08
N PHE A 38 -3.10 -21.63 -17.81
CA PHE A 38 -3.02 -20.51 -18.74
C PHE A 38 -4.06 -20.68 -19.85
N ALA A 39 -4.93 -19.70 -20.01
CA ALA A 39 -5.97 -19.73 -21.03
C ALA A 39 -5.33 -19.48 -22.41
N PRO A 40 -5.36 -20.42 -23.36
CA PRO A 40 -4.85 -20.16 -24.70
C PRO A 40 -5.73 -19.11 -25.39
N SER A 41 -5.09 -18.11 -26.00
CA SER A 41 -5.79 -17.14 -26.84
C SER A 41 -6.11 -17.77 -28.20
N PRO A 42 -7.37 -17.75 -28.68
CA PRO A 42 -7.72 -18.25 -30.00
C PRO A 42 -7.16 -17.37 -31.14
N ASP A 43 -6.82 -16.12 -30.82
CA ASP A 43 -6.09 -15.22 -31.72
C ASP A 43 -4.59 -15.31 -31.40
N PRO A 44 -3.72 -15.71 -32.35
CA PRO A 44 -2.27 -15.75 -32.15
C PRO A 44 -1.73 -14.34 -31.93
N ARG A 45 -1.75 -13.89 -30.67
CA ARG A 45 -1.08 -12.66 -30.26
C ARG A 45 0.43 -12.86 -30.35
N LYS A 46 1.16 -11.78 -30.64
CA LYS A 46 2.64 -11.74 -30.59
C LYS A 46 3.20 -12.18 -29.22
N TYR A 47 2.39 -12.13 -28.17
CA TYR A 47 2.73 -12.53 -26.81
C TYR A 47 1.73 -13.57 -26.27
N PRO A 48 2.17 -14.53 -25.45
CA PRO A 48 1.27 -15.48 -24.79
C PRO A 48 0.21 -14.75 -23.96
N SER A 49 -0.98 -15.35 -23.86
CA SER A 49 -2.04 -14.85 -22.99
C SER A 49 -1.56 -14.87 -21.53
N CYS A 50 -1.97 -13.86 -20.76
CA CYS A 50 -1.74 -13.79 -19.32
C CYS A 50 -3.03 -14.13 -18.55
N ASP A 51 -4.06 -14.63 -19.24
CA ASP A 51 -5.35 -14.97 -18.65
C ASP A 51 -5.30 -16.40 -18.09
N ALA A 52 -6.14 -16.71 -17.11
CA ALA A 52 -6.25 -18.03 -16.51
C ALA A 52 -7.64 -18.62 -16.72
N GLU A 53 -7.72 -19.92 -17.00
CA GLU A 53 -8.96 -20.69 -17.04
C GLU A 53 -9.08 -21.51 -15.76
N TRP A 54 -10.24 -21.47 -15.09
CA TRP A 54 -10.50 -22.31 -13.92
C TRP A 54 -11.18 -23.62 -14.33
N LEU A 55 -10.46 -24.72 -14.15
CA LEU A 55 -10.84 -26.06 -14.61
C LEU A 55 -11.80 -26.79 -13.65
N ALA A 56 -11.86 -26.36 -12.38
CA ALA A 56 -12.61 -27.04 -11.33
C ALA A 56 -13.92 -26.34 -10.93
N HIS A 57 -14.43 -25.45 -11.79
CA HIS A 57 -15.72 -24.80 -11.57
C HIS A 57 -16.81 -25.87 -11.39
N PRO A 58 -17.65 -25.82 -10.33
CA PRO A 58 -18.64 -26.88 -10.08
C PRO A 58 -19.75 -26.99 -11.14
N LYS A 59 -20.02 -25.88 -11.85
CA LYS A 59 -21.11 -25.76 -12.84
C LYS A 59 -20.74 -24.92 -14.07
N PRO A 60 -19.70 -25.32 -14.83
CA PRO A 60 -19.14 -24.46 -15.87
C PRO A 60 -20.17 -24.12 -16.96
N GLU A 61 -21.11 -25.02 -17.24
CA GLU A 61 -22.21 -24.83 -18.19
C GLU A 61 -23.23 -23.74 -17.79
N GLU A 62 -23.35 -23.40 -16.51
CA GLU A 62 -24.24 -22.34 -16.03
C GLU A 62 -23.59 -20.95 -16.11
N THR A 63 -22.29 -20.86 -16.46
CA THR A 63 -21.48 -19.64 -16.46
C THR A 63 -21.49 -18.96 -17.84
N PRO A 64 -22.21 -17.83 -18.04
CA PRO A 64 -22.38 -17.24 -19.37
C PRO A 64 -21.09 -16.66 -19.98
N GLN A 65 -20.09 -16.35 -19.13
CA GLN A 65 -18.81 -15.76 -19.54
C GLN A 65 -17.65 -16.78 -19.55
N GLY A 66 -17.96 -18.08 -19.41
CA GLY A 66 -16.95 -19.13 -19.21
C GLY A 66 -16.42 -19.11 -17.79
N THR A 67 -15.20 -19.61 -17.57
CA THR A 67 -14.54 -19.76 -16.26
C THR A 67 -13.20 -19.01 -16.20
N ARG A 68 -13.06 -17.98 -17.04
CA ARG A 68 -11.80 -17.30 -17.33
C ARG A 68 -11.59 -16.04 -16.50
N PHE A 69 -10.45 -15.97 -15.83
CA PHE A 69 -9.91 -14.78 -15.18
C PHE A 69 -9.06 -13.98 -16.13
N PHE A 70 -9.32 -12.67 -16.23
CA PHE A 70 -8.62 -11.78 -17.15
C PHE A 70 -7.55 -10.97 -16.44
N TRP A 71 -6.34 -10.95 -17.00
CA TRP A 71 -5.27 -10.09 -16.51
C TRP A 71 -5.35 -8.71 -17.14
N CYS A 72 -5.45 -7.65 -16.33
CA CYS A 72 -5.63 -6.28 -16.82
C CYS A 72 -4.44 -5.34 -16.49
N GLY A 73 -3.27 -5.90 -16.16
CA GLY A 73 -2.03 -5.12 -15.99
C GLY A 73 -1.93 -4.45 -14.62
N GLY A 74 -2.01 -5.27 -13.56
CA GLY A 74 -1.95 -4.80 -12.17
C GLY A 74 -3.07 -5.36 -11.29
N ASN A 75 -4.08 -5.95 -11.90
CA ASN A 75 -5.22 -6.61 -11.28
C ASN A 75 -5.70 -7.80 -12.13
N VAL A 76 -6.51 -8.65 -11.52
CA VAL A 76 -7.22 -9.75 -12.19
C VAL A 76 -8.72 -9.46 -12.12
N THR A 77 -9.43 -9.59 -13.24
CA THR A 77 -10.83 -9.18 -13.34
C THR A 77 -11.73 -10.33 -13.78
N TYR A 78 -12.99 -10.26 -13.36
CA TYR A 78 -14.02 -11.20 -13.77
C TYR A 78 -15.36 -10.50 -13.91
N LYS A 79 -16.09 -10.81 -14.99
CA LYS A 79 -17.36 -10.17 -15.33
C LYS A 79 -18.53 -11.08 -15.02
N TYR A 80 -19.51 -10.57 -14.28
CA TYR A 80 -20.68 -11.30 -13.78
C TYR A 80 -20.32 -12.65 -13.12
N PRO A 81 -19.46 -12.66 -12.09
CA PRO A 81 -19.11 -13.89 -11.40
C PRO A 81 -20.32 -14.47 -10.66
N ASP A 82 -20.40 -15.80 -10.62
CA ASP A 82 -21.29 -16.49 -9.70
C ASP A 82 -20.61 -16.68 -8.32
N GLU A 83 -21.34 -17.24 -7.36
CA GLU A 83 -20.85 -17.43 -6.00
C GLU A 83 -19.56 -18.30 -5.94
N TYR A 84 -19.47 -19.34 -6.77
CA TYR A 84 -18.28 -20.21 -6.81
C TYR A 84 -17.07 -19.45 -7.34
N GLN A 85 -17.27 -18.63 -8.37
CA GLN A 85 -16.24 -17.79 -8.92
C GLN A 85 -15.78 -16.73 -7.92
N ILE A 86 -16.69 -16.10 -7.17
CA ILE A 86 -16.34 -15.14 -6.12
C ILE A 86 -15.48 -15.82 -5.06
N ILE A 87 -15.88 -17.01 -4.58
CA ILE A 87 -15.10 -17.78 -3.61
C ILE A 87 -13.70 -18.07 -4.15
N LYS A 88 -13.57 -18.51 -5.41
CA LYS A 88 -12.26 -18.76 -6.04
C LYS A 88 -11.42 -17.47 -6.14
N MET A 89 -12.05 -16.35 -6.46
CA MET A 89 -11.36 -15.04 -6.47
C MET A 89 -10.82 -14.67 -5.09
N VAL A 90 -11.57 -14.93 -4.02
CA VAL A 90 -11.10 -14.67 -2.65
C VAL A 90 -9.93 -15.58 -2.28
N GLN A 91 -9.99 -16.86 -2.63
CA GLN A 91 -8.87 -17.77 -2.40
C GLN A 91 -7.59 -17.33 -3.14
N ILE A 92 -7.74 -16.87 -4.39
CA ILE A 92 -6.64 -16.29 -5.17
C ILE A 92 -6.11 -15.01 -4.52
N SER A 93 -7.00 -14.13 -4.04
CA SER A 93 -6.62 -12.86 -3.43
C SER A 93 -5.79 -13.06 -2.16
N HIS A 94 -6.13 -14.07 -1.33
CA HIS A 94 -5.35 -14.43 -0.14
C HIS A 94 -3.91 -14.86 -0.49
N ARG A 95 -3.72 -15.66 -1.54
CA ARG A 95 -2.37 -16.06 -2.03
C ARG A 95 -1.57 -14.85 -2.51
N LEU A 96 -2.25 -13.87 -3.09
CA LEU A 96 -1.64 -12.65 -3.59
C LEU A 96 -1.52 -11.56 -2.52
N ASN A 97 -1.97 -11.78 -1.28
CA ASN A 97 -2.09 -10.72 -0.27
C ASN A 97 -2.78 -9.47 -0.87
N ALA A 98 -3.93 -9.70 -1.49
CA ALA A 98 -4.76 -8.73 -2.20
C ALA A 98 -6.20 -8.81 -1.69
N ILE A 99 -7.07 -7.95 -2.21
CA ILE A 99 -8.51 -7.94 -1.88
C ILE A 99 -9.36 -8.21 -3.13
N VAL A 100 -10.58 -8.70 -2.93
CA VAL A 100 -11.61 -8.78 -3.98
C VAL A 100 -12.61 -7.67 -3.77
N ILE A 101 -12.86 -6.88 -4.82
CA ILE A 101 -13.77 -5.74 -4.78
C ILE A 101 -14.67 -5.69 -6.00
N GLY A 102 -15.94 -5.35 -5.79
CA GLY A 102 -16.87 -5.02 -6.86
C GLY A 102 -16.88 -3.55 -7.26
N ASP A 103 -17.62 -3.28 -8.33
CA ASP A 103 -17.76 -1.94 -8.91
C ASP A 103 -18.39 -0.92 -7.95
N ASN A 104 -19.15 -1.37 -6.94
CA ASN A 104 -19.77 -0.49 -5.96
C ASN A 104 -18.89 -0.28 -4.71
N GLY A 105 -17.69 -0.86 -4.68
CA GLY A 105 -16.76 -0.78 -3.55
C GLY A 105 -17.03 -1.80 -2.44
N GLU A 106 -17.93 -2.75 -2.67
CA GLU A 106 -18.18 -3.89 -1.79
C GLU A 106 -17.00 -4.85 -1.76
N ARG A 107 -16.64 -5.33 -0.57
CA ARG A 107 -15.51 -6.23 -0.37
C ARG A 107 -16.01 -7.64 -0.17
N TYR A 108 -15.36 -8.59 -0.82
CA TYR A 108 -15.67 -10.01 -0.69
C TYR A 108 -14.55 -10.72 0.07
N ASP A 109 -14.93 -11.49 1.09
CA ASP A 109 -14.02 -12.36 1.84
C ASP A 109 -14.73 -13.67 2.26
N LEU A 110 -13.99 -14.60 2.87
CA LEU A 110 -14.54 -15.82 3.46
C LEU A 110 -14.53 -15.74 4.99
N ASP A 111 -15.58 -16.24 5.64
CA ASP A 111 -15.58 -16.42 7.10
C ASP A 111 -14.76 -17.64 7.54
N GLU A 112 -14.68 -17.86 8.85
CA GLU A 112 -13.98 -19.01 9.46
C GLU A 112 -14.53 -20.38 9.02
N HIS A 113 -15.74 -20.41 8.44
CA HIS A 113 -16.39 -21.61 7.93
C HIS A 113 -16.31 -21.72 6.39
N GLY A 114 -15.58 -20.83 5.73
CA GLY A 114 -15.43 -20.80 4.28
C GLY A 114 -16.67 -20.31 3.53
N LYS A 115 -17.60 -19.66 4.21
CA LYS A 115 -18.78 -19.04 3.60
C LYS A 115 -18.46 -17.62 3.15
N LEU A 116 -19.01 -17.24 2.00
CA LEU A 116 -18.84 -15.91 1.45
C LEU A 116 -19.46 -14.85 2.38
N VAL A 117 -18.65 -13.84 2.71
CA VAL A 117 -19.06 -12.63 3.43
C VAL A 117 -18.84 -11.43 2.53
N VAL A 118 -19.86 -10.56 2.48
CA VAL A 118 -19.82 -9.30 1.75
C VAL A 118 -19.83 -8.16 2.75
N ASP A 119 -18.76 -7.37 2.78
CA ASP A 119 -18.70 -6.15 3.58
C ASP A 119 -19.09 -4.96 2.70
N GLU A 120 -20.39 -4.65 2.71
CA GLU A 120 -20.97 -3.45 2.10
C GLU A 120 -20.72 -2.19 2.96
N SER A 121 -20.37 -2.38 4.24
CA SER A 121 -20.17 -1.31 5.22
C SER A 121 -18.74 -0.79 5.29
N ALA A 122 -17.83 -1.43 4.53
CA ALA A 122 -16.42 -1.16 4.59
C ALA A 122 -16.18 0.33 4.31
N PRO A 123 -15.79 1.14 5.32
CA PRO A 123 -15.56 2.56 5.09
C PRO A 123 -14.51 2.68 3.98
N SER A 124 -14.73 3.62 3.07
CA SER A 124 -13.73 4.04 2.11
C SER A 124 -12.41 4.18 2.87
N PRO A 125 -11.37 3.39 2.54
CA PRO A 125 -10.13 3.44 3.31
C PRO A 125 -9.63 4.87 3.15
N GLN A 126 -9.59 5.62 4.26
CA GLN A 126 -9.13 7.00 4.22
C GLN A 126 -7.74 6.99 3.60
N PRO A 127 -7.47 7.86 2.60
CA PRO A 127 -6.15 7.94 2.02
C PRO A 127 -5.14 8.04 3.15
N GLY A 128 -4.18 7.11 3.18
CA GLY A 128 -3.11 7.16 4.17
C GLY A 128 -2.49 8.56 4.18
N ALA A 129 -2.03 9.01 5.36
CA ALA A 129 -1.60 10.38 5.60
C ALA A 129 -0.78 10.95 4.42
N VAL A 130 -1.37 11.91 3.70
CA VAL A 130 -0.74 12.51 2.53
C VAL A 130 0.32 13.49 3.02
N ALA A 131 1.59 13.09 2.89
CA ALA A 131 2.73 13.96 3.18
C ALA A 131 3.16 14.74 1.94
N TYR A 132 3.54 16.00 2.14
CA TYR A 132 4.05 16.90 1.11
C TYR A 132 5.39 17.52 1.51
N GLY A 133 6.14 17.99 0.51
CA GLY A 133 7.39 18.70 0.70
C GLY A 133 8.60 17.80 0.87
N ILE A 134 9.70 18.37 1.36
CA ILE A 134 11.02 17.72 1.40
C ILE A 134 11.08 16.48 2.31
N GLY A 135 10.13 16.33 3.25
CA GLY A 135 9.99 15.10 4.03
C GLY A 135 9.62 13.86 3.21
N CYS A 136 9.15 14.05 1.98
CA CYS A 136 8.87 12.97 1.03
C CYS A 136 10.09 12.61 0.17
N ASN A 137 11.22 13.30 0.33
CA ASN A 137 12.45 12.93 -0.35
C ASN A 137 13.12 11.74 0.34
N PRO A 138 13.86 10.90 -0.40
CA PRO A 138 14.69 9.85 0.20
C PRO A 138 15.73 10.42 1.17
N CYS A 139 16.04 9.66 2.21
CA CYS A 139 17.07 9.96 3.20
C CYS A 139 18.45 10.19 2.56
N SER A 140 18.73 9.54 1.43
CA SER A 140 19.96 9.78 0.64
C SER A 140 20.08 11.22 0.11
N ASN A 141 18.98 11.93 -0.12
CA ASN A 141 19.03 13.35 -0.49
C ASN A 141 19.45 14.22 0.70
N PHE A 142 18.96 13.89 1.90
CA PHE A 142 19.33 14.58 3.14
C PHE A 142 20.82 14.41 3.46
N THR A 143 21.33 13.18 3.42
CA THR A 143 22.75 12.91 3.76
C THR A 143 23.69 13.58 2.76
N LYS A 144 23.33 13.61 1.46
CA LYS A 144 24.06 14.39 0.44
C LYS A 144 24.04 15.88 0.73
N ALA A 145 22.87 16.44 1.08
CA ALA A 145 22.74 17.86 1.40
C ALA A 145 23.62 18.28 2.58
N ILE A 146 23.63 17.49 3.66
CA ILE A 146 24.46 17.75 4.85
C ILE A 146 25.96 17.60 4.53
N ALA A 147 26.35 16.59 3.74
CA ALA A 147 27.74 16.38 3.37
C ALA A 147 28.30 17.50 2.46
N ALA A 148 27.44 18.15 1.67
CA ALA A 148 27.82 19.18 0.72
C ALA A 148 28.22 20.54 1.36
N SER A 149 28.50 20.59 2.66
CA SER A 149 29.08 21.71 3.43
C SER A 149 28.67 23.11 2.93
N GLY A 150 27.63 23.69 3.54
CA GLY A 150 27.19 25.06 3.23
C GLY A 150 25.95 25.16 2.34
N THR A 151 25.23 24.06 2.11
CA THR A 151 23.94 24.13 1.41
C THR A 151 22.81 24.57 2.36
N PRO A 152 21.89 25.45 1.92
CA PRO A 152 20.67 25.77 2.65
C PRO A 152 19.79 24.54 2.92
N ASP A 153 19.90 23.51 2.09
CA ASP A 153 19.03 22.33 2.11
C ASP A 153 19.09 21.55 3.43
N GLY A 154 20.27 21.39 4.04
CA GLY A 154 20.40 20.74 5.35
C GLY A 154 19.61 21.47 6.45
N LEU A 155 19.60 22.81 6.40
CA LEU A 155 18.78 23.65 7.28
C LEU A 155 17.29 23.50 6.96
N MET A 156 16.93 23.39 5.67
CA MET A 156 15.55 23.16 5.25
C MET A 156 14.99 21.86 5.83
N PHE A 157 15.75 20.77 5.77
CA PHE A 157 15.34 19.48 6.35
C PHE A 157 15.07 19.56 7.85
N TYR A 158 15.94 20.27 8.59
CA TYR A 158 15.73 20.46 10.02
C TYR A 158 14.53 21.36 10.32
N GLN A 159 14.34 22.44 9.57
CA GLN A 159 13.16 23.31 9.68
C GLN A 159 11.86 22.53 9.39
N TRP A 160 11.88 21.64 8.39
CA TRP A 160 10.74 20.78 8.08
C TRP A 160 10.43 19.82 9.24
N TYR A 161 11.45 19.24 9.88
CA TYR A 161 11.27 18.44 11.10
C TYR A 161 10.62 19.24 12.24
N LEU A 162 11.03 20.49 12.47
CA LEU A 162 10.37 21.37 13.44
C LEU A 162 8.90 21.65 13.09
N GLY A 163 8.57 21.69 11.79
CA GLY A 163 7.19 21.72 11.32
C GLY A 163 6.39 20.49 11.74
N VAL A 164 6.98 19.28 11.65
CA VAL A 164 6.36 18.05 12.14
C VAL A 164 6.12 18.10 13.64
N VAL A 165 7.12 18.54 14.43
CA VAL A 165 6.97 18.75 15.88
C VAL A 165 5.79 19.68 16.19
N THR A 166 5.65 20.77 15.43
CA THR A 166 4.56 21.74 15.57
C THR A 166 3.20 21.08 15.32
N ALA A 167 3.06 20.32 14.24
CA ALA A 167 1.83 19.59 13.92
C ALA A 167 1.49 18.56 15.01
N VAL A 168 2.48 17.81 15.50
CA VAL A 168 2.29 16.84 16.58
C VAL A 168 1.84 17.54 17.87
N ASN A 169 2.43 18.69 18.22
CA ASN A 169 2.01 19.47 19.37
C ASN A 169 0.59 20.01 19.23
N ALA A 170 0.18 20.46 18.04
CA ALA A 170 -1.19 20.93 17.79
C ALA A 170 -2.23 19.81 18.06
N VAL A 171 -1.97 18.59 17.57
CA VAL A 171 -2.84 17.43 17.82
C VAL A 171 -2.84 17.08 19.31
N ARG A 172 -1.68 17.04 19.96
CA ARG A 172 -1.58 16.72 21.40
C ARG A 172 -2.34 17.73 22.26
N TYR A 173 -2.23 19.02 21.95
CA TYR A 173 -2.95 20.08 22.65
C TYR A 173 -4.46 19.91 22.51
N HIS A 174 -4.95 19.64 21.29
CA HIS A 174 -6.37 19.37 21.04
C HIS A 174 -6.87 18.15 21.83
N ASP A 175 -6.03 17.12 21.97
CA ASP A 175 -6.32 15.90 22.73
C ASP A 175 -6.15 16.05 24.26
N GLY A 176 -5.82 17.25 24.77
CA GLY A 176 -5.56 17.48 26.20
C GLY A 176 -4.29 16.80 26.74
N LYS A 177 -3.36 16.42 25.87
CA LYS A 177 -2.09 15.78 26.21
C LYS A 177 -0.99 16.83 26.38
N SER A 178 -0.01 16.55 27.24
CA SER A 178 1.17 17.42 27.41
C SER A 178 1.92 17.60 26.08
N VAL A 179 2.19 18.86 25.70
CA VAL A 179 2.97 19.19 24.51
C VAL A 179 4.47 18.93 24.72
N MET A 180 5.19 18.65 23.65
CA MET A 180 6.64 18.55 23.68
C MET A 180 7.24 19.96 23.71
N THR A 181 8.08 20.24 24.69
CA THR A 181 8.82 21.49 24.81
C THR A 181 10.31 21.22 24.67
N PHE A 182 10.96 21.88 23.71
CA PHE A 182 12.39 21.74 23.47
C PHE A 182 13.10 23.06 23.72
N SER A 183 14.19 23.02 24.48
CA SER A 183 15.15 24.11 24.51
C SER A 183 16.02 23.98 23.27
N LEU A 184 15.73 24.77 22.24
CA LEU A 184 16.44 24.78 20.94
C LEU A 184 17.87 25.36 21.07
N THR A 185 18.65 24.85 22.02
CA THR A 185 20.06 25.21 22.17
C THR A 185 20.88 24.61 21.03
N PRO A 186 22.06 25.18 20.70
CA PRO A 186 22.93 24.64 19.66
C PRO A 186 23.30 23.16 19.89
N GLU A 187 23.46 22.74 21.14
CA GLU A 187 23.76 21.35 21.51
C GLU A 187 22.59 20.43 21.22
N PHE A 188 21.37 20.84 21.59
CA PHE A 188 20.16 20.07 21.33
C PHE A 188 19.91 19.90 19.83
N VAL A 189 20.07 20.98 19.05
CA VAL A 189 19.94 20.94 17.59
C VAL A 189 20.98 20.01 16.98
N ARG A 190 22.22 20.03 17.49
CA ARG A 190 23.28 19.15 17.02
C ARG A 190 22.98 17.68 17.30
N GLU A 191 22.45 17.35 18.48
CA GLU A 191 22.01 15.98 18.79
C GLU A 191 20.93 15.48 17.83
N ASP A 192 19.92 16.31 17.57
CA ASP A 192 18.83 15.96 16.63
C ASP A 192 19.39 15.75 15.21
N GLN A 193 20.30 16.61 14.77
CA GLN A 193 20.96 16.48 13.47
C GLN A 193 21.81 15.19 13.39
N ILE A 194 22.58 14.87 14.42
CA ILE A 194 23.36 13.62 14.48
C ILE A 194 22.43 12.41 14.35
N PHE A 195 21.33 12.39 15.10
CA PHE A 195 20.34 11.31 15.01
C PHE A 195 19.77 11.18 13.59
N LEU A 196 19.33 12.29 12.99
CA LEU A 196 18.74 12.28 11.65
C LEU A 196 19.76 11.83 10.59
N VAL A 197 21.01 12.27 10.70
CA VAL A 197 22.09 11.87 9.79
C VAL A 197 22.35 10.37 9.91
N GLN A 198 22.49 9.86 11.13
CA GLN A 198 22.73 8.45 11.36
C GLN A 198 21.57 7.59 10.84
N TYR A 199 20.33 7.93 11.20
CA TYR A 199 19.15 7.21 10.72
C TYR A 199 19.08 7.16 9.19
N CYS A 200 19.34 8.30 8.53
CA CYS A 200 19.28 8.37 7.09
C CYS A 200 20.48 7.71 6.38
N GLN A 201 21.63 7.58 7.04
CA GLN A 201 22.75 6.77 6.55
C GLN A 201 22.45 5.28 6.61
N GLU A 202 21.81 4.81 7.68
CA GLU A 202 21.40 3.41 7.85
C GLU A 202 20.23 3.03 6.92
N HIS A 203 19.44 4.01 6.47
CA HIS A 203 18.23 3.80 5.68
C HIS A 203 18.11 4.76 4.48
N PRO A 204 18.99 4.66 3.47
CA PRO A 204 19.06 5.64 2.37
C PRO A 204 17.79 5.73 1.51
N ASP A 205 17.05 4.62 1.38
CA ASP A 205 15.84 4.53 0.55
C ASP A 205 14.56 4.92 1.28
N ARG A 206 14.62 5.08 2.62
CA ARG A 206 13.48 5.55 3.40
C ARG A 206 13.23 7.02 3.17
N LEU A 207 11.97 7.45 3.33
CA LEU A 207 11.61 8.86 3.20
C LEU A 207 11.98 9.61 4.48
N PHE A 208 12.44 10.86 4.34
CA PHE A 208 12.93 11.66 5.46
C PHE A 208 11.90 11.85 6.59
N HIS A 209 10.61 11.92 6.27
CA HIS A 209 9.57 12.03 7.31
C HIS A 209 9.57 10.83 8.27
N GLN A 210 10.05 9.66 7.85
CA GLN A 210 10.17 8.49 8.73
C GLN A 210 11.28 8.69 9.76
N ALA A 211 12.40 9.32 9.38
CA ALA A 211 13.46 9.73 10.30
C ALA A 211 12.94 10.78 11.29
N ALA A 212 12.20 11.79 10.79
CA ALA A 212 11.58 12.81 11.61
C ALA A 212 10.61 12.22 12.66
N LEU A 213 9.74 11.29 12.24
CA LEU A 213 8.84 10.59 13.16
C LEU A 213 9.57 9.73 14.18
N ALA A 214 10.67 9.06 13.80
CA ALA A 214 11.51 8.30 14.72
C ALA A 214 12.12 9.20 15.79
N LEU A 215 12.63 10.38 15.40
CA LEU A 215 13.18 11.36 16.32
C LEU A 215 12.10 11.93 17.26
N VAL A 216 10.91 12.25 16.74
CA VAL A 216 9.77 12.67 17.57
C VAL A 216 9.46 11.61 18.63
N ARG A 217 9.38 10.32 18.26
CA ARG A 217 9.13 9.23 19.21
C ARG A 217 10.21 9.13 20.28
N LEU A 218 11.49 9.26 19.88
CA LEU A 218 12.61 9.27 20.82
C LEU A 218 12.49 10.42 21.83
N ARG A 219 12.17 11.63 21.36
CA ARG A 219 12.01 12.81 22.22
C ARG A 219 10.77 12.70 23.12
N GLN A 220 9.66 12.15 22.61
CA GLN A 220 8.46 11.86 23.41
C GLN A 220 8.76 10.90 24.57
N ALA A 221 9.51 9.83 24.32
CA ALA A 221 9.90 8.89 25.37
C ALA A 221 10.74 9.55 26.48
N ARG A 222 11.55 10.55 26.14
CA ARG A 222 12.38 11.31 27.09
C ARG A 222 11.63 12.43 27.83
N CYS A 223 10.52 12.91 27.30
CA CYS A 223 9.65 13.89 27.97
C CYS A 223 8.61 13.24 28.90
N GLY A 224 8.43 11.91 28.82
CA GLY A 224 7.52 11.13 29.65
C GLY A 224 8.15 10.53 30.93
N SER A 225 9.38 10.93 31.27
CA SER A 225 10.08 10.57 32.52
C SER A 225 10.21 11.76 33.44
#